data_AF-A0AAV4N7F9-F1
#
_entry.id   AF-A0AAV4N7F9-F1
#
_cell.length_a   1.000
_cell.length_b   1.000
_cell.length_c   1.000
_cell.angle_alpha   90.00
_cell.angle_beta   90.00
_cell.angle_gamma   90.00
#
_symmetry.space_group_name_H-M   'P 1'
#
loop_
_entity.id
_entity.type
_entity.pdbx_description
1 polymer ?
#
loop_
_entity_poly.entity_id
_entity_poly.type
_entity_poly.pdbx_seq_one_letter_code
_entity_poly.pdbx_strand_id
1 'polypeptide(L)'
;MLAYTLLDCKTMDPLEGAGHALAGYLSLRSLCDLELSLLKMCIECRLCQSLILCAHSYRTDPSNEYLMSSAKAGWTRLEQICSTSNEDLLSKWKEIQQSYNNKK
;
A
#
# COMPACT_ATOMS: atom_id res chain seq x y z
N MET A 1 -0.98 5.03 6.11
CA MET A 1 -2.35 4.54 5.83
C MET A 1 -2.36 3.65 4.59
N LEU A 2 -1.94 4.14 3.41
CA LEU A 2 -1.89 3.37 2.17
C LEU A 2 -1.14 2.02 2.27
N ALA A 3 0.04 2.01 2.92
CA ALA A 3 0.81 0.78 3.15
C ALA A 3 0.04 -0.27 3.97
N TYR A 4 -0.76 0.13 4.95
CA TYR A 4 -1.57 -0.78 5.76
C TYR A 4 -2.81 -1.24 5.00
N THR A 5 -3.42 -0.36 4.19
CA THR A 5 -4.49 -0.77 3.26
C THR A 5 -3.99 -1.86 2.30
N LEU A 6 -2.78 -1.70 1.77
CA LEU A 6 -2.13 -2.72 0.93
C LEU A 6 -1.85 -4.03 1.68
N LEU A 7 -1.49 -3.95 2.96
CA LEU A 7 -1.17 -5.12 3.78
C LEU A 7 -2.43 -5.93 4.14
N ASP A 8 -3.51 -5.24 4.52
CA ASP A 8 -4.70 -5.85 5.11
C ASP A 8 -5.90 -5.96 4.15
N CYS A 9 -5.78 -5.49 2.90
CA CYS A 9 -6.83 -5.66 1.90
C CYS A 9 -7.00 -7.14 1.53
N LYS A 10 -8.19 -7.67 1.84
CA LYS A 10 -8.60 -9.06 1.57
C LYS A 10 -9.76 -9.20 0.58
N THR A 11 -10.43 -8.08 0.26
CA THR A 11 -11.69 -8.07 -0.50
C THR A 11 -11.51 -7.75 -1.99
N MET A 12 -10.33 -7.28 -2.41
CA MET A 12 -9.99 -6.91 -3.78
C MET A 12 -8.48 -6.95 -4.00
N ASP A 13 -8.02 -6.58 -5.19
CA ASP A 13 -6.60 -6.35 -5.44
C ASP A 13 -6.06 -5.28 -4.47
N PRO A 14 -4.99 -5.55 -3.70
CA PRO A 14 -4.48 -4.62 -2.71
C PRO A 14 -4.03 -3.27 -3.28
N LEU A 15 -3.49 -3.27 -4.51
CA LEU A 15 -3.11 -2.02 -5.17
C LEU A 15 -4.36 -1.19 -5.52
N GLU A 16 -5.47 -1.83 -5.92
CA GLU A 16 -6.77 -1.16 -6.06
C GLU A 16 -7.28 -0.62 -4.73
N GLY A 17 -7.22 -1.43 -3.67
CA GLY A 17 -7.61 -1.01 -2.33
C GLY A 17 -6.87 0.25 -1.87
N ALA A 18 -5.55 0.31 -2.11
CA ALA A 18 -4.77 1.52 -1.86
C ALA A 18 -5.20 2.70 -2.76
N GLY A 19 -5.53 2.45 -4.02
CA GLY A 19 -6.08 3.47 -4.93
C GLY A 19 -7.40 4.07 -4.45
N HIS A 20 -8.32 3.24 -3.95
CA HIS A 20 -9.58 3.70 -3.35
C HIS A 20 -9.35 4.55 -2.10
N ALA A 21 -8.43 4.13 -1.22
CA ALA A 21 -8.04 4.93 -0.05
C ALA A 21 -7.41 6.26 -0.44
N LEU A 22 -6.56 6.27 -1.48
CA LEU A 22 -5.97 7.49 -2.02
C LEU A 22 -7.04 8.42 -2.62
N ALA A 23 -8.00 7.89 -3.38
CA ALA A 23 -9.10 8.69 -3.94
C ALA A 23 -9.91 9.39 -2.84
N GLY A 24 -10.18 8.70 -1.72
CA GLY A 24 -10.80 9.30 -0.54
C GLY A 24 -9.98 10.45 0.05
N TYR A 25 -8.67 10.27 0.21
CA TYR A 25 -7.77 11.33 0.67
C TYR A 25 -7.75 12.53 -0.28
N LEU A 26 -7.63 12.27 -1.58
CA LEU A 26 -7.58 13.29 -2.64
C LEU A 26 -8.89 14.08 -2.76
N SER A 27 -10.02 13.55 -2.29
CA SER A 27 -11.29 14.28 -2.22
C SER A 27 -11.28 15.42 -1.20
N LEU A 28 -10.37 15.38 -0.22
CA LEU A 28 -10.21 16.38 0.82
C LEU A 28 -9.00 17.28 0.59
N ARG A 29 -7.92 16.73 0.03
CA ARG A 29 -6.67 17.44 -0.22
C ARG A 29 -5.99 16.97 -1.50
N SER A 30 -5.75 17.90 -2.43
CA SER A 30 -4.95 17.63 -3.61
C SER A 30 -3.47 17.41 -3.26
N LEU A 31 -2.81 16.57 -4.05
CA LEU A 31 -1.37 16.37 -4.06
C LEU A 31 -0.83 16.87 -5.41
N CYS A 32 0.39 17.41 -5.42
CA CYS A 32 1.07 17.76 -6.66
C CYS A 32 1.71 16.52 -7.34
N ASP A 33 2.13 16.69 -8.59
CA ASP A 33 2.71 15.58 -9.36
C ASP A 33 3.97 15.00 -8.70
N LEU A 34 4.78 15.85 -8.06
CA LEU A 34 5.95 15.40 -7.30
C LEU A 34 5.55 14.51 -6.12
N GLU A 35 4.57 14.95 -5.32
CA GLU A 35 4.08 14.17 -4.17
C GLU A 35 3.51 12.82 -4.62
N LEU A 36 2.73 12.81 -5.71
CA LEU A 36 2.18 11.57 -6.30
C LEU A 36 3.29 10.63 -6.78
N SER A 37 4.30 11.17 -7.47
CA SER A 37 5.41 10.37 -8.00
C SER A 37 6.22 9.65 -6.91
N LEU A 38 6.27 10.21 -5.69
CA LEU A 38 7.00 9.66 -4.56
C LEU A 38 6.20 8.63 -3.76
N LEU A 39 4.88 8.56 -3.92
CA LEU A 39 4.01 7.70 -3.10
C LEU A 39 4.44 6.24 -3.13
N LYS A 40 4.75 5.69 -4.31
CA LYS A 40 5.19 4.30 -4.47
C LYS A 40 6.40 4.01 -3.62
N MET A 41 7.45 4.81 -3.77
CA MET A 41 8.70 4.67 -3.00
C MET A 41 8.44 4.78 -1.50
N CYS A 42 7.62 5.74 -1.05
CA CYS A 42 7.25 5.87 0.35
C CYS A 42 6.52 4.63 0.90
N ILE A 43 5.64 4.03 0.10
CA ILE A 43 4.90 2.82 0.49
C ILE A 43 5.84 1.61 0.56
N GLU A 44 6.72 1.43 -0.43
CA GLU A 44 7.75 0.39 -0.44
C GLU A 44 8.65 0.49 0.79
N CYS A 45 9.22 1.67 1.05
CA CYS A 45 10.05 1.90 2.23
C CYS A 45 9.31 1.59 3.53
N ARG A 46 8.04 2.00 3.64
CA ARG A 46 7.24 1.75 4.84
C ARG A 46 6.91 0.27 5.03
N LEU A 47 6.61 -0.46 3.95
CA LEU A 47 6.38 -1.90 3.98
C LEU A 47 7.66 -2.64 4.38
N CYS A 48 8.81 -2.30 3.78
CA CYS A 48 10.12 -2.82 4.17
C CYS A 48 10.39 -2.62 5.66
N GLN A 49 10.22 -1.39 6.16
CA GLN A 49 10.41 -1.07 7.57
C GLN A 49 9.55 -1.95 8.47
N SER A 50 8.25 -2.09 8.15
CA SER A 50 7.32 -2.89 8.93
C SER A 50 7.71 -4.37 8.94
N LEU A 51 8.08 -4.92 7.79
CA LEU A 51 8.44 -6.33 7.62
C LEU A 51 9.74 -6.69 8.33
N ILE A 52 10.75 -5.82 8.21
CA ILE A 52 12.03 -6.00 8.92
C ILE A 52 11.81 -5.97 10.43
N LEU A 53 10.98 -5.03 10.93
CA LEU A 53 10.67 -4.96 12.35
C LEU A 53 9.94 -6.22 12.83
N CYS A 54 8.95 -6.71 12.08
CA CYS A 54 8.27 -7.97 12.42
C CYS A 54 9.24 -9.16 12.44
N ALA A 55 10.11 -9.27 11.44
CA ALA A 55 11.10 -10.35 11.37
C ALA A 55 12.13 -10.28 12.51
N HIS A 56 12.55 -9.08 12.89
CA HIS A 56 13.44 -8.87 14.03
C HIS A 56 12.76 -9.25 15.35
N SER A 57 11.54 -8.76 15.59
CA SER A 57 10.78 -9.06 16.81
C SER A 57 10.49 -10.56 16.94
N TYR A 58 10.14 -11.25 15.85
CA TYR A 58 9.93 -12.70 15.87
C TYR A 58 11.22 -13.48 16.19
N ARG A 59 12.37 -13.01 15.68
CA ARG A 59 13.67 -13.61 16.01
C ARG A 59 13.98 -13.49 17.51
N THR A 60 13.59 -12.38 18.14
CA THR A 60 13.85 -12.12 19.56
C THR A 60 12.87 -12.84 20.48
N ASP A 61 11.60 -12.95 20.09
CA ASP A 61 10.57 -13.68 20.82
C ASP A 61 9.67 -14.48 19.86
N PRO A 62 10.01 -15.76 19.62
CA PRO A 62 9.25 -16.63 18.72
C PRO A 62 7.83 -16.97 19.22
N SER A 63 7.52 -16.72 20.50
CA SER A 63 6.18 -17.00 21.06
C SER A 63 5.14 -15.96 20.65
N ASN A 64 5.59 -14.83 20.09
CA ASN A 64 4.72 -13.74 19.63
C ASN A 64 4.20 -14.01 18.21
N GLU A 65 3.29 -14.98 18.08
CA GLU A 65 2.67 -15.37 16.80
C GLU A 65 1.82 -14.25 16.15
N TYR A 66 1.41 -13.24 16.91
CA TYR A 66 0.62 -12.11 16.42
C TYR A 66 1.34 -11.39 15.27
N LEU A 67 2.67 -11.25 15.37
CA LEU A 67 3.51 -10.59 14.37
C LEU A 67 3.66 -11.38 13.06
N MET A 68 3.49 -12.71 13.10
CA MET A 68 3.67 -13.57 11.93
C MET A 68 2.47 -13.54 10.98
N SER A 69 1.26 -13.34 11.50
CA SER A 69 0.03 -13.37 10.70
C SER A 69 0.01 -12.30 9.60
N SER A 70 0.44 -11.07 9.93
CA SER A 70 0.55 -9.96 8.97
C SER A 70 1.84 -10.02 8.13
N ALA A 71 2.94 -10.57 8.68
CA ALA A 71 4.22 -10.63 7.98
C ALA A 71 4.19 -11.60 6.77
N LYS A 72 3.44 -12.71 6.85
CA LYS A 72 3.32 -13.67 5.74
C LYS A 72 2.74 -13.05 4.47
N ALA A 73 1.68 -12.25 4.60
CA ALA A 73 1.10 -11.55 3.46
C ALA A 73 1.98 -10.39 2.99
N GLY A 74 2.64 -9.68 3.91
CA GLY A 74 3.34 -8.45 3.58
C GLY A 74 4.54 -8.60 2.65
N TRP A 75 5.28 -9.72 2.70
CA TRP A 75 6.37 -9.97 1.73
C TRP A 75 5.84 -10.08 0.30
N THR A 76 4.75 -10.81 0.08
CA THR A 76 4.09 -10.91 -1.23
C THR A 76 3.54 -9.55 -1.67
N ARG A 77 3.00 -8.74 -0.75
CA ARG A 77 2.54 -7.38 -1.07
C ARG A 77 3.68 -6.45 -1.46
N LEU A 78 4.82 -6.55 -0.78
CA LEU A 78 6.02 -5.78 -1.10
C LEU A 78 6.54 -6.15 -2.50
N GLU A 79 6.63 -7.45 -2.81
CA GLU A 79 7.01 -7.91 -4.14
C GLU A 79 6.05 -7.42 -5.22
N GLN A 80 4.74 -7.50 -4.96
CA GLN A 80 3.71 -7.03 -5.88
C GLN A 80 3.88 -5.53 -6.22
N ILE A 81 4.05 -4.65 -5.21
CA ILE A 81 4.22 -3.22 -5.49
C ILE A 81 5.58 -2.91 -6.13
N CYS A 82 6.66 -3.59 -5.72
CA CYS A 82 7.99 -3.42 -6.31
C CYS A 82 8.04 -3.82 -7.79
N SER A 83 7.29 -4.86 -8.16
CA SER A 83 7.21 -5.37 -9.53
C SER A 83 6.32 -4.53 -10.46
N THR A 84 5.48 -3.66 -9.90
CA THR A 84 4.64 -2.75 -10.69
C THR A 84 5.44 -1.49 -11.01
N SER A 85 5.35 -0.95 -12.23
CA SER A 85 5.98 0.33 -12.56
C SER A 85 5.28 1.49 -11.85
N ASN A 86 5.95 2.64 -11.70
CA ASN A 86 5.31 3.79 -11.07
C ASN A 86 4.20 4.35 -11.98
N GLU A 87 4.45 4.33 -13.28
CA GLU A 87 3.54 4.80 -14.33
C GLU A 87 2.25 3.97 -14.35
N ASP A 88 2.36 2.64 -14.34
CA ASP A 88 1.20 1.74 -14.34
C ASP A 88 0.37 1.90 -13.06
N LEU A 89 1.05 2.01 -11.91
CA LEU A 89 0.40 2.18 -10.62
C LEU A 89 -0.38 3.51 -10.56
N LEU A 90 0.25 4.61 -10.98
CA LEU A 90 -0.38 5.93 -10.99
C LEU A 90 -1.53 6.00 -12.00
N SER A 91 -1.38 5.37 -13.18
CA SER A 91 -2.47 5.27 -14.17
C SER A 91 -3.68 4.56 -13.56
N LYS A 92 -3.45 3.39 -12.95
CA LYS A 92 -4.50 2.61 -12.29
C LYS A 92 -5.22 3.41 -11.20
N TRP A 93 -4.48 4.13 -10.36
CA TRP A 93 -5.08 4.94 -9.29
C TRP A 93 -5.84 6.16 -9.83
N LYS A 94 -5.37 6.75 -10.92
CA LYS A 94 -6.06 7.86 -11.60
C LYS A 94 -7.40 7.39 -12.17
N GLU A 95 -7.46 6.22 -12.79
CA GLU A 95 -8.70 5.60 -13.27
C GLU A 95 -9.70 5.38 -12.11
N ILE A 96 -9.21 4.82 -10.99
CA ILE A 96 -10.03 4.65 -9.78
C ILE A 96 -10.57 5.99 -9.29
N GLN A 97 -9.73 7.03 -9.20
CA GLN A 97 -10.16 8.36 -8.78
C GLN A 97 -11.25 8.94 -9.70
N GLN A 98 -11.07 8.81 -11.02
CA GLN A 98 -12.05 9.28 -12.00
C GLN A 98 -13.41 8.58 -11.85
N SER A 99 -13.42 7.30 -11.48
CA SER A 99 -14.66 6.55 -11.25
C SER A 99 -15.55 7.13 -10.14
N TYR A 100 -14.98 7.87 -9.18
CA TYR A 100 -15.74 8.58 -8.14
C TYR A 100 -16.29 9.92 -8.62
N ASN A 101 -15.59 10.59 -9.53
CA ASN A 101 -16.03 11.86 -10.09
C ASN A 101 -17.21 11.68 -11.06
N ASN A 102 -17.24 10.56 -11.80
CA ASN A 102 -18.32 10.22 -12.74
C ASN A 102 -19.61 9.72 -12.07
N LYS A 103 -19.61 9.52 -10.75
CA LYS A 103 -20.77 9.10 -9.95
C LYS A 103 -21.45 10.25 -9.21
N LYS A 104 -20.93 11.48 -9.35
CA LYS A 104 -21.58 12.72 -8.91
C LYS A 104 -22.43 13.29 -10.03
#